data_AF-D0YXH4-F1
#
_entry.id   AF-D0YXH4-F1
#
_cell.length_a   1.000
_cell.length_b   1.000
_cell.length_c   1.000
_cell.angle_alpha   90.00
_cell.angle_beta   90.00
_cell.angle_gamma   90.00
#
_symmetry.space_group_name_H-M   'P 1'
#
loop_
_entity.id
_entity.type
_entity.pdbx_description
1 polymer ?
#
loop_
_entity_poly.entity_id
_entity_poly.type
_entity_poly.pdbx_seq_one_letter_code
_entity_poly.pdbx_strand_id
1 'polypeptide(L)' 'MNAEDELPEAYEPTQVDENGEINLVELIEDEMILELPQVAMHDDADCNVGSANMSFGEIPVADERPNPFAVLKNLKK' A
#
# COMPACT_ATOMS: atom_id res chain seq x y z
N MET A 1 18.90 20.22 18.78
CA MET A 1 17.44 20.33 18.81
C MET A 1 17.09 20.73 17.39
N ASN A 2 16.44 19.84 16.65
CA ASN A 2 16.12 20.10 15.25
C ASN A 2 14.95 21.09 15.23
N ALA A 3 14.85 21.95 14.20
CA ALA A 3 13.77 22.95 14.12
C ALA A 3 12.35 22.33 14.13
N GLU A 4 12.27 21.04 13.78
CA GLU A 4 11.06 20.20 13.87
C GLU A 4 10.54 20.06 15.31
N ASP A 5 11.42 20.09 16.32
CA ASP A 5 11.06 19.94 17.74
C ASP A 5 10.43 21.22 18.34
N GLU A 6 10.45 22.34 17.61
CA GLU A 6 9.90 23.64 18.05
C GLU A 6 8.48 23.91 17.55
N LEU A 7 7.97 23.11 16.62
CA LEU A 7 6.61 23.24 16.10
C LEU A 7 5.60 22.68 17.12
N PRO A 8 4.41 23.29 17.27
CA PRO A 8 3.35 22.68 18.04
C PRO A 8 2.97 21.32 17.46
N GLU A 9 2.55 20.38 18.31
CA GLU A 9 2.22 18.98 17.93
C GLU A 9 1.18 18.87 16.80
N ALA A 10 0.35 19.90 16.61
CA ALA A 10 -0.66 19.94 15.55
C ALA A 10 -0.13 20.36 14.17
N TYR A 11 1.16 20.70 14.03
CA TYR A 11 1.73 21.20 12.78
C TYR A 11 2.94 20.40 12.36
N GLU A 12 3.00 20.11 11.06
CA GLU A 12 4.15 19.51 10.39
C GLU A 12 4.87 20.54 9.52
N PRO A 13 6.20 20.45 9.39
CA PRO A 13 6.97 21.33 8.52
C PRO A 13 6.62 21.06 7.05
N THR A 14 6.65 22.11 6.23
CA THR A 14 6.45 21.99 4.78
C THR A 14 7.57 22.69 4.02
N GLN A 15 7.89 22.19 2.83
CA GLN A 15 8.92 22.78 1.98
C GLN A 15 8.34 23.93 1.16
N VAL A 16 9.14 24.98 1.00
CA VAL A 16 8.84 26.12 0.13
C VAL A 16 9.84 26.16 -1.01
N ASP A 17 9.42 26.69 -2.15
CA ASP A 17 10.30 26.87 -3.31
C ASP A 17 11.22 28.11 -3.17
N GLU A 18 11.96 28.42 -4.23
CA GLU A 18 12.88 29.58 -4.29
C GLU A 18 12.17 30.94 -4.10
N ASN A 19 10.86 30.97 -4.32
CA ASN A 19 10.00 32.14 -4.21
C ASN A 19 9.31 32.22 -2.84
N GLY A 20 9.49 31.21 -1.98
CA GLY A 20 8.80 31.10 -0.70
C GLY A 20 7.35 30.65 -0.82
N GLU A 21 6.97 30.06 -1.95
CA GLU A 21 5.62 29.55 -2.21
C GLU A 21 5.54 28.05 -1.89
N ILE A 22 4.32 27.58 -1.59
CA ILE A 22 4.03 26.18 -1.29
C ILE A 22 3.33 25.55 -2.48
N ASN A 23 3.76 24.37 -2.91
CA ASN A 23 3.05 23.59 -3.89
C ASN A 23 1.83 22.89 -3.26
N LEU A 24 0.67 23.55 -3.34
CA LEU A 24 -0.57 23.04 -2.74
C LEU A 24 -1.05 21.72 -3.37
N VAL A 25 -0.77 21.49 -4.66
CA VAL A 25 -1.25 20.28 -5.34
C VAL A 25 -0.54 19.05 -4.80
N GLU A 26 0.78 19.12 -4.70
CA GLU A 26 1.63 18.06 -4.14
C GLU A 26 1.30 17.82 -2.66
N LEU A 27 1.19 18.89 -1.86
CA LEU A 27 0.82 18.76 -0.46
C LEU A 27 -0.54 18.06 -0.27
N ILE A 28 -1.55 18.44 -1.04
CA ILE A 28 -2.87 17.80 -0.95
C ILE A 28 -2.82 16.34 -1.40
N GLU A 29 -2.03 16.02 -2.43
CA GLU A 29 -1.87 14.65 -2.92
C GLU A 29 -1.25 13.75 -1.85
N ASP A 30 -0.18 14.19 -1.18
CA ASP A 30 0.47 13.44 -0.11
C ASP A 30 -0.49 13.16 1.06
N GLU A 31 -1.21 14.18 1.53
CA GLU A 31 -2.21 14.02 2.58
C GLU A 31 -3.34 13.06 2.15
N MET A 32 -3.79 13.15 0.89
CA MET A 32 -4.79 12.23 0.36
C MET A 32 -4.28 10.79 0.32
N ILE A 33 -3.01 10.55 -0.02
CA ILE A 33 -2.41 9.22 -0.04
C ILE A 33 -2.37 8.63 1.37
N LEU A 34 -2.07 9.44 2.39
CA LEU A 34 -2.03 9.00 3.79
C LEU A 34 -3.43 8.67 4.34
N GLU A 35 -4.44 9.44 3.95
CA GLU A 35 -5.84 9.23 4.34
C GLU A 35 -6.52 8.11 3.52
N LEU A 36 -5.95 7.70 2.39
CA LEU A 36 -6.53 6.66 1.55
C LEU A 36 -6.45 5.28 2.22
N PRO A 37 -7.57 4.53 2.25
CA PRO A 37 -7.57 3.16 2.74
C PRO A 37 -6.61 2.25 1.95
N GLN A 38 -5.82 1.43 2.64
CA GLN A 38 -5.00 0.40 1.99
C GLN A 38 -5.84 -0.63 1.23
N VAL A 39 -7.09 -0.83 1.66
CA VAL A 39 -8.05 -1.73 1.02
C VAL A 39 -9.40 -1.03 0.94
N ALA A 40 -10.20 -1.40 -0.05
CA ALA A 40 -11.55 -0.87 -0.18
C ALA A 40 -12.38 -1.16 1.09
N MET A 41 -13.00 -0.12 1.65
CA MET A 41 -13.75 -0.20 2.91
C MET A 41 -15.28 -0.28 2.71
N HIS A 42 -15.76 -0.46 1.48
CA HIS A 42 -17.20 -0.65 1.23
C HIS A 42 -17.61 -2.09 1.58
N ASP A 43 -18.88 -2.30 1.90
CA ASP A 43 -19.42 -3.64 2.12
C ASP A 43 -19.37 -4.46 0.83
N ASP A 44 -19.10 -5.77 0.93
CA ASP A 44 -19.04 -6.66 -0.23
C ASP A 44 -20.31 -6.62 -1.10
N ALA A 45 -21.47 -6.38 -0.48
CA ALA A 45 -22.76 -6.23 -1.16
C ALA A 45 -22.81 -5.00 -2.10
N ASP A 46 -22.02 -3.97 -1.80
CA ASP A 46 -21.92 -2.73 -2.56
C ASP A 46 -20.68 -2.70 -3.47
N CYS A 47 -19.94 -3.83 -3.55
CA CYS A 47 -18.80 -3.96 -4.42
C CYS A 47 -19.22 -4.11 -5.89
N ASN A 48 -19.03 -3.04 -6.66
CA ASN A 48 -19.25 -3.06 -8.12
C ASN A 48 -18.23 -3.96 -8.87
N VAL A 49 -17.22 -4.48 -8.18
CA VAL A 49 -16.17 -5.32 -8.75
C VAL A 49 -16.36 -6.78 -8.32
N GLY A 50 -17.08 -7.55 -9.13
CA GLY A 50 -17.23 -9.00 -8.91
C GLY A 50 -16.01 -9.82 -9.34
N SER A 51 -15.99 -11.10 -8.96
CA SER A 51 -14.95 -12.08 -9.36
C SER A 51 -14.76 -12.20 -10.86
N ALA A 52 -15.82 -11.96 -11.65
CA ALA A 52 -15.76 -11.96 -13.11
C ALA A 52 -14.99 -10.76 -13.70
N ASN A 53 -14.76 -9.70 -12.93
CA ASN A 53 -13.97 -8.54 -13.35
C ASN A 53 -12.47 -8.72 -13.08
N MET A 54 -12.08 -9.80 -12.41
CA MET A 54 -10.69 -10.09 -12.09
C MET A 54 -10.07 -10.91 -13.23
N SER A 55 -9.04 -10.38 -13.88
CA SER A 55 -8.24 -11.13 -14.86
C SER A 55 -6.95 -11.61 -14.22
N PHE A 56 -6.90 -12.90 -13.93
CA PHE A 56 -5.67 -13.60 -13.60
C PHE A 56 -5.22 -14.25 -14.90
N GLY A 57 -4.16 -13.74 -15.53
CA GLY A 57 -3.64 -14.32 -16.76
C GLY A 57 -3.37 -15.83 -16.65
N GLU A 58 -3.06 -16.49 -17.76
CA GLU A 58 -2.74 -17.92 -17.73
C GLU A 58 -1.46 -18.16 -16.92
N ILE A 59 -1.59 -18.83 -15.78
CA ILE A 59 -0.44 -19.28 -15.01
C ILE A 59 0.17 -20.47 -15.78
N PRO A 60 1.45 -20.42 -16.18
CA PRO A 60 2.09 -21.56 -16.81
C PRO A 60 2.04 -22.76 -15.87
N VAL A 61 1.83 -23.96 -16.43
CA VAL A 61 1.86 -25.20 -15.64
C VAL A 61 3.18 -25.23 -14.88
N ALA A 62 3.09 -25.23 -13.55
CA ALA A 62 4.28 -25.25 -12.70
C ALA A 62 5.11 -26.48 -13.07
N ASP A 63 6.40 -26.29 -13.34
CA ASP A 63 7.33 -27.41 -13.52
C ASP A 63 7.15 -28.41 -12.37
N GLU A 64 7.09 -29.71 -12.69
CA GLU A 64 7.05 -30.80 -11.71
C GLU A 64 8.39 -30.89 -10.94
N ARG A 65 8.73 -29.83 -10.20
CA ARG A 65 9.82 -29.85 -9.22
C ARG A 65 9.28 -30.50 -7.96
N PRO A 66 10.03 -31.41 -7.33
CA PRO A 66 9.60 -32.04 -6.09
C PRO A 66 9.30 -30.97 -5.04
N ASN A 67 8.18 -31.12 -4.34
CA ASN A 67 7.74 -30.18 -3.29
C ASN A 67 8.93 -29.87 -2.35
N PRO A 68 9.29 -28.60 -2.11
CA PRO A 68 10.46 -28.23 -1.31
C PRO A 68 10.37 -28.69 0.17
N PHE A 69 9.17 -29.07 0.61
CA PHE A 69 8.88 -29.63 1.93
C PHE A 69 8.63 -31.15 1.89
N ALA A 70 8.94 -31.84 0.79
CA ALA A 70 8.82 -33.30 0.69
C ALA A 70 9.58 -34.03 1.81
N VAL A 71 10.68 -33.43 2.29
CA VAL A 71 11.49 -33.92 3.41
C VAL A 71 10.69 -34.00 4.71
N LEU A 72 9.67 -33.15 4.92
CA LEU A 72 8.84 -33.15 6.13
C LEU A 72 8.00 -34.43 6.28
N LYS A 73 7.74 -35.18 5.18
CA LYS A 73 7.06 -36.48 5.25
C LYS A 73 7.83 -37.51 6.07
N ASN A 74 9.16 -37.38 6.14
CA ASN A 74 10.03 -38.29 6.87
C ASN A 74 10.08 -38.00 8.38
N LEU A 75 9.52 -36.88 8.83
CA LEU A 75 9.50 -36.46 10.25
C LEU A 75 8.21 -36.88 10.99
N LYS A 76 7.29 -37.60 10.34
CA LYS A 76 6.07 -38.16 10.97
C LYS A 76 6.30 -39.55 11.61
N LYS A 77 7.47 -39.80 12.19
CA LYS A 77 7.77 -41.02 12.94
C LYS A 77 7.93 -40.73 14.42
#